data_AF-A0A438DQT2-F1
#
_entry.id   AF-A0A438DQT2-F1
#
_cell.length_a   1.000
_cell.length_b   1.000
_cell.length_c   1.000
_cell.angle_alpha   90.00
_cell.angle_beta   90.00
_cell.angle_gamma   90.00
#
_symmetry.space_group_name_H-M   'P 1'
#
loop_
_entity.id
_entity.type
_entity.pdbx_description
1 polymer ?
#
loop_
_entity_poly.entity_id
_entity_poly.type
_entity_poly.pdbx_seq_one_letter_code
_entity_poly.pdbx_strand_id
1 'polypeptide(L)' 'MSPFICFDIVEWHRLERVLRQFSHQQGIPPSCSIEQDLHSIDRLGRHKYDWEAFHAQYITLWASRAERIVTTPLMTGAI' A
#
# COMPACT_ATOMS: atom_id res chain seq x y z
N MET A 1 6.28 0.75 0.98
CA MET A 1 4.92 0.97 0.41
C MET A 1 4.71 0.03 -0.78
N SER A 2 3.81 -0.93 -0.69
CA SER A 2 3.38 -1.74 -1.85
C SER A 2 1.86 -1.65 -1.97
N PRO A 3 1.27 -1.51 -3.16
CA PRO A 3 -0.18 -1.44 -3.29
C PRO A 3 -0.80 -2.84 -3.19
N PHE A 4 -1.83 -3.02 -2.39
CA PHE A 4 -2.76 -4.13 -2.51
C PHE A 4 -3.74 -3.84 -3.65
N ILE A 5 -3.82 -4.73 -4.63
CA ILE A 5 -4.69 -4.55 -5.80
C ILE A 5 -5.81 -5.56 -5.75
N CYS A 6 -7.04 -5.07 -5.60
CA CYS A 6 -8.25 -5.78 -5.95
C CYS A 6 -8.69 -5.32 -7.35
N PHE A 7 -9.36 -6.18 -8.12
CA PHE A 7 -9.78 -5.89 -9.50
C PHE A 7 -10.56 -4.57 -9.65
N ASP A 8 -11.17 -4.08 -8.57
CA ASP A 8 -11.94 -2.85 -8.52
C ASP A 8 -11.25 -1.68 -7.80
N ILE A 9 -10.25 -1.94 -6.95
CA ILE A 9 -9.73 -0.97 -5.98
C ILE A 9 -8.23 -1.18 -5.83
N VAL A 10 -7.47 -0.08 -5.92
CA VAL A 10 -6.08 -0.04 -5.50
C VAL A 10 -6.02 0.57 -4.11
N GLU A 11 -5.47 -0.16 -3.16
CA GLU A 11 -5.27 0.28 -1.78
C GLU A 11 -3.78 0.18 -1.43
N TRP A 12 -3.24 1.08 -0.61
CA TRP A 12 -1.81 1.04 -0.28
C TRP A 12 -1.55 0.24 1.00
N HIS A 13 -0.74 -0.81 0.90
CA HIS A 13 -0.27 -1.54 2.08
C HIS A 13 0.90 -0.79 2.74
N ARG A 14 0.65 -0.30 3.96
CA ARG A 14 1.59 0.48 4.78
C ARG A 14 2.24 -0.35 5.87
N LEU A 15 3.27 -1.10 5.50
CA LEU A 15 4.01 -1.97 6.44
C LEU A 15 4.51 -1.20 7.67
N GLU A 16 4.95 0.05 7.50
CA GLU A 16 5.42 0.91 8.59
C GLU A 16 4.34 1.22 9.64
N ARG A 17 3.05 1.06 9.32
CA ARG A 17 1.93 1.29 10.24
C ARG A 17 1.57 0.07 11.08
N VAL A 18 2.03 -1.12 10.68
CA VAL A 18 1.70 -2.41 11.33
C VAL A 18 2.90 -3.09 11.98
N LEU A 19 4.08 -2.44 11.97
CA LEU A 19 5.32 -3.01 12.51
C LEU A 19 5.21 -3.49 13.96
N ARG A 20 4.45 -2.77 14.81
CA ARG A 20 4.23 -3.19 16.21
C ARG A 20 3.54 -4.54 16.35
N GLN A 21 2.70 -4.96 15.39
CA GLN A 21 2.04 -6.26 15.44
C GLN A 21 3.04 -7.42 15.26
N PHE A 22 4.20 -7.14 14.66
CA PHE A 22 5.27 -8.09 14.39
C PHE A 22 6.50 -7.85 15.28
N SER A 23 6.33 -7.12 16.39
CA SER A 23 7.42 -6.81 17.33
C SER A 23 8.57 -5.99 16.73
N HIS A 24 8.32 -5.23 15.66
CA HIS A 24 9.27 -4.28 15.08
C HIS A 24 9.06 -2.87 15.63
N GLN A 25 10.13 -2.08 15.72
CA GLN A 25 10.03 -0.67 16.08
C GLN A 25 9.19 0.09 15.05
N GLN A 26 8.30 0.96 15.51
CA GLN A 26 7.41 1.75 14.66
C GLN A 26 7.63 3.24 14.92
N GLY A 27 8.16 3.94 13.92
CA GLY A 27 8.23 5.40 13.93
C GLY A 27 6.87 6.04 13.68
N ILE A 28 6.82 7.38 13.72
CA ILE A 28 5.62 8.15 13.33
C ILE A 28 5.40 7.95 11.83
N PRO A 29 4.25 7.40 11.40
CA PRO A 29 3.99 7.17 9.98
C PRO A 29 3.77 8.49 9.23
N PRO A 30 4.20 8.59 7.95
CA PRO A 30 3.93 9.75 7.10
C PRO A 30 2.42 9.90 6.78
N SER A 31 1.99 11.12 6.43
CA SER A 31 0.59 11.42 6.10
C SER A 31 0.08 10.65 4.87
N CYS A 32 -1.23 10.38 4.84
CA CYS A 32 -1.92 9.53 3.86
C CYS A 32 -2.58 10.30 2.70
N SER A 33 -1.94 11.31 2.13
CA SER A 33 -2.54 12.11 1.06
C SER A 33 -2.85 11.31 -0.22
N ILE A 34 -2.01 10.32 -0.56
CA ILE A 34 -2.15 9.51 -1.80
C ILE A 34 -3.40 8.62 -1.78
N GLU A 35 -3.93 8.28 -0.61
CA GLU A 35 -5.10 7.41 -0.47
C GLU A 35 -6.39 8.15 -0.86
N GLN A 36 -6.50 9.45 -0.57
CA GLN A 36 -7.72 10.23 -0.81
C GLN A 36 -8.08 10.36 -2.28
N ASP A 37 -7.08 10.58 -3.15
CA ASP A 37 -7.32 10.70 -4.58
C ASP A 37 -7.72 9.35 -5.20
N LEU A 38 -7.13 8.25 -4.71
CA LEU A 38 -7.38 6.90 -5.21
C LEU A 38 -8.76 6.37 -4.79
N HIS A 39 -9.19 6.68 -3.56
CA HIS A 39 -10.53 6.37 -3.06
C HIS A 39 -11.64 7.19 -3.73
N SER A 40 -11.29 8.33 -4.33
CA SER A 40 -12.23 9.17 -5.08
C SER A 40 -12.50 8.61 -6.50
N ILE A 41 -11.79 7.56 -6.91
CA ILE A 41 -11.98 6.92 -8.21
C ILE A 41 -12.98 5.80 -8.07
N ASP A 42 -14.21 6.06 -8.50
CA ASP A 42 -15.25 5.05 -8.67
C ASP A 42 -15.33 4.56 -10.13
N ARG A 43 -15.84 3.33 -10.32
CA ARG A 43 -16.07 2.77 -11.67
C ARG A 43 -17.35 3.30 -12.34
N LEU A 44 -18.12 4.13 -11.64
CA LEU A 44 -19.42 4.62 -12.10
C LEU A 44 -19.26 5.44 -13.39
N GLY A 45 -20.00 5.06 -14.44
CA GLY A 45 -19.96 5.74 -15.75
C GLY A 45 -18.67 5.53 -16.56
N ARG A 46 -17.70 4.77 -16.04
CA ARG A 46 -16.35 4.58 -16.64
C ARG A 46 -16.18 3.20 -17.28
N HIS A 47 -17.20 2.73 -17.99
CA HIS A 47 -17.21 1.41 -18.64
C HIS A 47 -16.25 1.29 -19.84
N LYS A 48 -15.88 2.41 -20.47
CA LYS A 48 -14.91 2.46 -21.58
C LYS A 48 -13.49 2.86 -21.14
N TYR A 49 -13.28 2.99 -19.83
CA TYR A 49 -11.98 3.38 -19.30
C TYR A 49 -11.04 2.17 -19.35
N ASP A 50 -9.82 2.38 -19.85
CA ASP A 50 -8.79 1.35 -19.84
C ASP A 50 -8.21 1.24 -18.43
N TRP A 51 -8.83 0.38 -17.63
CA TRP A 51 -8.42 0.11 -16.25
C TRP A 51 -7.06 -0.60 -16.17
N GLU A 52 -6.68 -1.34 -17.21
CA GLU A 52 -5.35 -1.97 -17.28
C GLU A 52 -4.27 -0.91 -17.41
N ALA A 53 -4.43 0.01 -18.37
CA ALA A 53 -3.51 1.14 -18.54
C ALA A 53 -3.50 2.05 -17.30
N PHE A 54 -4.68 2.34 -16.74
CA PHE A 54 -4.79 3.17 -15.53
C PHE A 54 -4.07 2.54 -14.32
N HIS A 55 -4.17 1.21 -14.17
CA HIS A 55 -3.54 0.49 -13.06
C HIS A 55 -2.11 0.00 -13.34
N ALA A 56 -1.56 0.19 -14.54
CA ALA A 56 -0.25 -0.34 -14.94
C ALA A 56 0.89 -0.02 -13.96
N GLN A 57 0.93 1.22 -13.44
CA GLN A 57 1.91 1.61 -12.43
C GLN A 57 1.76 0.81 -11.13
N TYR A 58 0.52 0.60 -10.66
CA TYR A 58 0.25 -0.14 -9.44
C TYR A 58 0.56 -1.62 -9.63
N ILE A 59 0.21 -2.20 -10.78
CA ILE A 59 0.53 -3.58 -11.14
C ILE A 59 2.05 -3.81 -11.08
N THR A 60 2.83 -2.88 -11.64
CA THR A 60 4.31 -2.93 -11.59
C THR A 60 4.83 -2.89 -10.15
N LEU A 61 4.24 -2.03 -9.31
CA LEU A 61 4.59 -1.95 -7.89
C LEU A 61 4.18 -3.21 -7.12
N TRP A 62 3.04 -3.84 -7.43
CA TRP A 62 2.63 -5.10 -6.82
C TRP A 62 3.52 -6.27 -7.25
N ALA A 63 3.96 -6.31 -8.51
CA ALA A 63 4.88 -7.32 -9.00
C ALA A 63 6.22 -7.30 -8.25
N SER A 64 6.72 -6.11 -7.93
CA SER A 64 7.94 -5.89 -7.13
C SER A 64 7.70 -5.94 -5.60
N ARG A 65 6.55 -6.43 -5.12
CA ARG A 65 6.23 -6.40 -3.67
C ARG A 65 7.22 -7.19 -2.81
N ALA A 66 7.77 -8.28 -3.33
CA ALA A 66 8.71 -9.14 -2.60
C ALA A 66 10.02 -8.42 -2.26
N GLU A 67 10.36 -7.36 -2.98
CA GLU A 67 11.54 -6.53 -2.71
C GLU A 67 11.29 -5.52 -1.57
N ARG A 68 10.03 -5.31 -1.16
CA ARG A 68 9.65 -4.30 -0.16
C ARG A 68 9.52 -4.91 1.24
N ILE A 69 10.56 -5.60 1.66
CA ILE A 69 10.68 -6.17 3.00
C ILE A 69 11.10 -5.04 3.97
N VAL A 70 10.47 -5.01 5.15
CA VAL A 70 10.87 -4.07 6.19
C VAL A 70 11.98 -4.67 7.04
N THR A 71 13.10 -3.96 7.15
CA THR A 71 14.31 -4.39 7.89
C THR A 71 14.46 -3.66 9.23
N THR A 72 13.39 -3.04 9.73
CA THR A 72 13.44 -2.27 10.99
C THR A 72 13.87 -3.16 12.15
N PRO A 73 14.62 -2.69 13.15
CA PRO A 73 14.98 -3.50 14.31
C PRO A 73 13.73 -3.99 15.07
N LEU A 74 13.88 -5.14 15.74
CA LEU A 74 12.89 -5.59 16.72
C LEU A 74 12.85 -4.63 17.91
N MET A 75 11.70 -4.55 18.57
CA MET A 75 11.55 -3.77 19.79
C MET A 75 12.43 -4.39 20.89
N THR A 76 13.52 -3.72 21.26
CA THR A 76 14.36 -4.15 22.38
C THR A 76 13.73 -3.69 23.69
N GLY A 77 13.01 -4.60 24.35
CA GLY A 77 12.45 -4.40 25.68
C GLY A 77 11.91 -5.74 26.16
N ALA A 78 12.52 -6.28 27.21
CA ALA A 78 12.02 -7.47 27.90
C ALA A 78 10.56 -7.25 28.32
N ILE A 79 9.73 -8.27 28.13
CA ILE A 79 8.40 -8.38 28.76
C ILE A 79 8.60 -8.47 30.27
#